data_AF-A0A240EKB6-F1
#
_entry.id   AF-A0A240EKB6-F1
#
_cell.length_a   1.000
_cell.length_b   1.000
_cell.length_c   1.000
_cell.angle_alpha   90.00
_cell.angle_beta   90.00
_cell.angle_gamma   90.00
#
_symmetry.space_group_name_H-M   'P 1'
#
loop_
_entity.id
_entity.type
_entity.pdbx_description
1 polymer ?
#
loop_
_entity_poly.entity_id
_entity_poly.type
_entity_poly.pdbx_seq_one_letter_code
_entity_poly.pdbx_strand_id
1 'polypeptide(L)'
;MSKLMFLNILKKNLKYYAAQTKKGDNCRVLIDEFSENLSIGEQTLLVDDISVRTRSYGTDLKFKISSDNKSCPQIGTTSLKSEYNSILVQLCRNIGGTWDDEEQAWIFPYRFRQDVEELDVIFNSQPVTIELTAIVDIYEKGTEVHFLGKPLCKSINYSSGPRPMPGVWILTGYILPKVAGSNCTTHIPKGSTLQLKVPSELLDRYNDPRFDVRIIG
;
A
#
# COMPACT_ATOMS: atom_id res chain seq x y z
N MET A 1 -7.26 -12.96 -17.46
CA MET A 1 -7.07 -11.90 -16.45
C MET A 1 -5.58 -11.71 -16.32
N SER A 2 -5.08 -10.56 -16.76
CA SER A 2 -3.65 -10.26 -16.72
C SER A 2 -3.21 -10.00 -15.28
N LYS A 3 -2.04 -10.51 -14.90
CA LYS A 3 -1.46 -10.41 -13.58
C LYS A 3 -0.06 -9.86 -13.68
N LEU A 4 0.27 -8.91 -12.81
CA LEU A 4 1.62 -8.39 -12.66
C LEU A 4 2.49 -9.44 -11.97
N MET A 5 3.60 -9.80 -12.60
CA MET A 5 4.45 -10.89 -12.12
C MET A 5 5.93 -10.54 -12.31
N PHE A 6 6.71 -10.72 -11.25
CA PHE A 6 8.17 -10.66 -11.32
C PHE A 6 8.70 -11.93 -12.00
N LEU A 7 9.49 -11.72 -13.05
CA LEU A 7 10.10 -12.76 -13.87
C LEU A 7 11.57 -12.45 -14.14
N ASN A 8 12.45 -13.37 -13.78
CA ASN A 8 13.84 -13.34 -14.21
C ASN A 8 13.96 -14.11 -15.53
N ILE A 9 14.18 -13.41 -16.64
CA ILE A 9 14.34 -14.02 -17.97
C ILE A 9 15.78 -14.53 -18.10
N LEU A 10 15.94 -15.85 -18.16
CA LEU A 10 17.25 -16.51 -18.18
C LEU A 10 17.82 -16.62 -19.60
N LYS A 11 16.96 -17.04 -20.56
CA LYS A 11 17.38 -17.21 -21.95
C LYS A 11 16.21 -17.16 -22.92
N LYS A 12 16.48 -16.70 -24.14
CA LYS A 12 15.58 -16.77 -25.29
C LYS A 12 15.72 -18.12 -25.98
N ASN A 13 14.61 -18.82 -26.25
CA ASN A 13 14.57 -19.98 -27.13
C ASN A 13 13.74 -19.66 -28.39
N LEU A 14 13.47 -20.65 -29.24
CA LEU A 14 12.72 -20.46 -30.49
C LEU A 14 11.28 -19.99 -30.30
N LYS A 15 10.57 -20.52 -29.30
CA LYS A 15 9.12 -20.26 -29.07
C LYS A 15 8.80 -19.64 -27.71
N TYR A 16 9.72 -19.76 -26.75
CA TYR A 16 9.53 -19.31 -25.38
C TYR A 16 10.82 -18.75 -24.80
N TYR A 17 10.71 -17.75 -23.94
CA TYR A 17 11.74 -17.45 -22.96
C TYR A 17 11.66 -18.42 -21.80
N ALA A 18 12.82 -18.91 -21.33
CA ALA A 18 12.91 -19.59 -20.06
C ALA A 18 13.07 -18.54 -18.96
N ALA A 19 12.21 -18.59 -17.95
CA ALA A 19 12.14 -17.60 -16.90
C ALA A 19 11.98 -18.24 -15.51
N GLN A 20 12.24 -17.47 -14.47
CA GLN A 20 11.97 -17.86 -13.09
C GLN A 20 11.09 -16.84 -12.39
N THR A 21 10.17 -17.33 -11.57
CA THR A 21 9.35 -16.47 -10.71
C THR A 21 10.17 -15.94 -9.53
N LYS A 22 9.66 -14.94 -8.80
CA LYS A 22 10.29 -14.46 -7.54
C LYS A 22 10.52 -15.58 -6.51
N LYS A 23 9.75 -16.67 -6.58
CA LYS A 23 9.87 -17.83 -5.68
C LYS A 23 10.90 -18.87 -6.17
N GLY A 24 11.54 -18.64 -7.32
CA GLY A 24 12.48 -19.57 -7.95
C GLY A 24 11.81 -20.64 -8.82
N ASP A 25 10.48 -20.59 -9.00
CA ASP A 25 9.78 -21.56 -9.84
C ASP A 25 10.12 -21.34 -11.31
N ASN A 26 10.47 -22.42 -12.02
CA ASN A 26 10.72 -22.36 -13.45
C ASN A 26 9.41 -22.13 -14.22
N CYS A 27 9.42 -21.17 -15.15
CA CYS A 27 8.28 -20.85 -16.00
C CYS A 27 8.72 -20.45 -17.40
N ARG A 28 7.74 -20.32 -18.30
CA ARG A 28 7.98 -20.00 -19.72
C ARG A 28 7.15 -18.80 -20.14
N VAL A 29 7.75 -17.85 -20.83
CA VAL A 29 7.04 -16.71 -21.44
C VAL A 29 6.96 -16.92 -22.94
N LEU A 30 5.76 -16.88 -23.52
CA LEU A 30 5.55 -17.04 -24.97
C LEU A 30 6.23 -15.91 -25.73
N ILE A 31 6.97 -16.26 -26.79
CA ILE A 31 7.51 -15.29 -27.74
C ILE A 31 6.43 -14.95 -28.76
N ASP A 32 5.98 -13.71 -28.74
CA ASP A 32 5.02 -13.12 -29.67
C ASP A 32 5.44 -11.68 -30.02
N GLU A 33 4.60 -10.99 -30.79
CA GLU A 33 4.82 -9.59 -31.18
C GLU A 33 5.02 -8.62 -30.00
N PHE A 34 4.63 -9.01 -28.76
CA PHE A 34 4.75 -8.19 -27.55
C PHE A 34 5.95 -8.56 -26.68
N SER A 35 6.62 -9.68 -26.96
CA SER A 35 7.69 -10.23 -26.12
C SER A 35 8.98 -10.53 -26.88
N GLU A 36 8.98 -10.39 -28.21
CA GLU A 36 10.12 -10.71 -29.09
C GLU A 36 11.44 -10.00 -28.71
N ASN A 37 11.34 -8.82 -28.10
CA ASN A 37 12.47 -7.98 -27.71
C ASN A 37 12.71 -7.93 -26.19
N LEU A 38 12.20 -8.89 -25.41
CA LEU A 38 12.52 -9.00 -23.98
C LEU A 38 14.04 -9.15 -23.79
N SER A 39 14.61 -8.29 -22.94
CA SER A 39 15.99 -8.42 -22.47
C SER A 39 16.14 -9.59 -21.51
N ILE A 40 17.36 -10.13 -21.39
CA ILE A 40 17.70 -11.11 -20.35
C ILE A 40 17.85 -10.37 -19.02
N GLY A 41 17.41 -10.98 -17.93
CA GLY A 41 17.49 -10.43 -16.57
C GLY A 41 16.14 -10.27 -15.88
N GLU A 42 16.19 -9.63 -14.73
CA GLU A 42 15.05 -9.43 -13.84
C GLU A 42 14.13 -8.33 -14.34
N GLN A 43 12.84 -8.63 -14.43
CA GLN A 43 11.85 -7.67 -14.90
C GLN A 43 10.47 -8.02 -14.37
N THR A 44 9.65 -6.98 -14.22
CA THR A 44 8.28 -7.11 -13.77
C THR A 44 7.37 -6.93 -14.98
N LEU A 45 6.66 -8.00 -15.36
CA LEU A 45 5.89 -8.05 -16.59
C LEU A 45 4.40 -8.23 -16.28
N LEU A 46 3.54 -7.55 -17.04
CA LEU A 46 2.12 -7.83 -17.04
C LEU A 46 1.86 -9.02 -17.95
N VAL A 47 1.46 -10.14 -17.35
CA VAL A 47 1.32 -11.41 -18.05
C VAL A 47 -0.06 -12.02 -17.87
N ASP A 48 -0.57 -12.64 -18.92
CA ASP A 48 -1.71 -13.55 -18.86
C ASP A 48 -1.23 -14.97 -18.55
N ASP A 49 -1.85 -15.60 -17.55
CA ASP A 49 -1.63 -17.01 -17.25
C ASP A 49 -2.30 -17.86 -18.34
N ILE A 50 -1.46 -18.52 -19.13
CA ILE A 50 -1.85 -19.47 -20.18
C ILE A 50 -1.40 -20.90 -19.81
N SER A 51 -1.14 -21.15 -18.52
CA SER A 51 -0.76 -22.47 -18.04
C SER A 51 -1.88 -23.49 -18.26
N VAL A 52 -1.51 -24.67 -18.77
CA VAL A 52 -2.45 -25.78 -18.95
C VAL A 52 -2.29 -26.70 -17.75
N ARG A 53 -3.34 -26.81 -16.94
CA ARG A 53 -3.38 -27.73 -15.80
C ARG A 53 -3.95 -29.07 -16.23
N THR A 54 -3.08 -30.04 -16.49
CA THR A 54 -3.49 -31.44 -16.71
C THR A 54 -3.33 -32.25 -15.43
N ARG A 55 -4.34 -33.05 -15.07
CA ARG A 55 -4.37 -33.87 -13.84
C ARG A 55 -3.19 -34.84 -13.68
N SER A 56 -2.45 -35.16 -14.74
CA SER A 56 -1.51 -36.29 -14.76
C SER A 56 -0.02 -35.90 -14.87
N TYR A 57 0.35 -34.66 -15.23
CA TYR A 57 1.73 -34.31 -15.62
C TYR A 57 2.31 -33.04 -14.97
N GLY A 58 1.71 -32.55 -13.87
CA GLY A 58 2.16 -31.32 -13.20
C GLY A 58 1.73 -30.05 -13.94
N THR A 59 1.99 -28.90 -13.31
CA THR A 59 1.58 -27.58 -13.83
C THR A 59 2.74 -26.95 -14.60
N ASP A 60 2.65 -26.88 -15.93
CA ASP A 60 3.61 -26.16 -16.76
C ASP A 60 3.24 -24.67 -16.78
N LEU A 61 3.95 -23.85 -16.00
CA LEU A 61 3.71 -22.41 -15.87
C LEU A 61 4.08 -21.70 -17.18
N LYS A 62 3.05 -21.28 -17.91
CA LYS A 62 3.19 -20.53 -19.16
C LYS A 62 2.50 -19.19 -19.05
N PHE A 63 3.20 -18.17 -19.48
CA PHE A 63 2.76 -16.78 -19.42
C PHE A 63 2.83 -16.15 -20.80
N LYS A 64 1.86 -15.29 -21.12
CA LYS A 64 1.87 -14.46 -22.32
C LYS A 64 1.93 -12.99 -21.92
N ILE A 65 2.74 -12.17 -22.59
CA ILE A 65 2.74 -10.73 -22.34
C ILE A 65 1.40 -10.15 -22.81
N SER A 66 0.72 -9.41 -21.94
CA SER A 66 -0.58 -8.82 -22.28
C SER A 66 -0.40 -7.72 -23.33
N SER A 67 -1.37 -7.58 -24.24
CA SER A 67 -1.34 -6.63 -25.36
C SER A 67 -1.29 -5.16 -24.93
N ASP A 68 -1.67 -4.87 -23.68
CA ASP A 68 -1.61 -3.54 -23.06
C ASP A 68 -0.17 -3.07 -22.76
N ASN A 69 0.85 -3.87 -23.08
CA ASN A 69 2.25 -3.44 -22.99
C ASN A 69 2.69 -2.52 -24.17
N LYS A 70 1.88 -2.35 -25.22
CA LYS A 70 2.23 -1.51 -26.41
C LYS A 70 2.36 -0.01 -26.11
N SER A 71 1.88 0.50 -24.97
CA SER A 71 1.90 1.94 -24.64
C SER A 71 3.03 2.38 -23.69
N CYS A 72 4.08 1.57 -23.49
CA CYS A 72 5.15 1.93 -22.56
C CYS A 72 6.54 1.88 -23.21
N PRO A 73 6.95 2.92 -23.97
CA PRO A 73 8.32 3.05 -24.45
C PRO A 73 9.29 3.59 -23.38
N GLN A 74 8.86 3.74 -22.13
CA GLN A 74 9.76 4.01 -21.01
C GLN A 74 9.72 2.86 -20.02
N ILE A 75 10.80 2.07 -20.03
CA ILE A 75 11.19 1.16 -18.95
C ILE A 75 11.69 2.04 -17.81
N GLY A 76 10.75 2.73 -17.16
CA GLY A 76 11.01 3.58 -16.01
C GLY A 76 10.23 3.06 -14.81
N THR A 77 10.77 3.26 -13.63
CA THR A 77 10.01 3.22 -12.38
C THR A 77 9.61 4.65 -12.01
N THR A 78 8.48 4.80 -11.35
CA THR A 78 8.11 6.03 -10.64
C THR A 78 8.07 5.71 -9.16
N SER A 79 8.38 6.68 -8.32
CA SER A 79 8.37 6.50 -6.86
C SER A 79 7.44 7.48 -6.18
N LEU A 80 6.92 7.07 -5.02
CA LEU A 80 6.12 7.91 -4.12
C LEU A 80 6.71 7.83 -2.72
N LYS A 81 7.09 8.99 -2.17
CA LYS A 81 7.56 9.12 -0.80
C LYS A 81 6.53 9.88 0.01
N SER A 82 6.07 9.29 1.10
CA SER A 82 5.06 9.88 1.99
C SER A 82 5.26 9.35 3.40
N GLU A 83 4.77 10.07 4.40
CA GLU A 83 4.61 9.51 5.75
C GLU A 83 3.72 8.25 5.73
N TYR A 84 3.89 7.38 6.73
CA TYR A 84 3.07 6.19 6.86
C TYR A 84 1.60 6.53 7.03
N ASN A 85 0.78 5.98 6.15
CA ASN A 85 -0.68 6.05 6.21
C ASN A 85 -1.25 4.71 5.72
N SER A 86 -2.11 4.08 6.52
CA SER A 86 -2.64 2.75 6.20
C SER A 86 -3.57 2.74 4.98
N ILE A 87 -4.26 3.84 4.70
CA ILE A 87 -5.04 4.02 3.47
C ILE A 87 -4.10 4.07 2.26
N LEU A 88 -3.04 4.90 2.33
CA LEU A 88 -2.04 4.98 1.27
C LEU A 88 -1.41 3.61 0.99
N VAL A 89 -1.00 2.88 2.03
CA VAL A 89 -0.43 1.53 1.92
C VAL A 89 -1.36 0.61 1.12
N GLN A 90 -2.66 0.65 1.39
CA GLN A 90 -3.63 -0.17 0.68
C GLN A 90 -3.78 0.26 -0.78
N LEU A 91 -3.84 1.57 -1.04
CA LEU A 91 -3.93 2.13 -2.39
C LEU A 91 -2.70 1.78 -3.23
N CYS A 92 -1.50 1.97 -2.68
CA CYS A 92 -0.24 1.61 -3.32
C CYS A 92 -0.21 0.12 -3.71
N ARG A 93 -0.62 -0.76 -2.79
CA ARG A 93 -0.71 -2.21 -3.07
C ARG A 93 -1.71 -2.53 -4.17
N ASN A 94 -2.86 -1.84 -4.20
CA ASN A 94 -3.90 -2.08 -5.19
C ASN A 94 -3.45 -1.73 -6.62
N ILE A 95 -2.64 -0.67 -6.78
CA ILE A 95 -2.08 -0.27 -8.10
C ILE A 95 -0.77 -1.00 -8.44
N GLY A 96 -0.36 -1.99 -7.62
CA GLY A 96 0.82 -2.83 -7.88
C GLY A 96 2.15 -2.24 -7.40
N GLY A 97 2.10 -1.27 -6.48
CA GLY A 97 3.28 -0.72 -5.82
C GLY A 97 3.97 -1.72 -4.90
N THR A 98 5.30 -1.61 -4.84
CA THR A 98 6.14 -2.35 -3.89
C THR A 98 6.90 -1.36 -3.03
N TRP A 99 6.94 -1.61 -1.72
CA TRP A 99 7.73 -0.80 -0.80
C TRP A 99 9.21 -1.15 -0.94
N ASP A 100 10.04 -0.13 -1.09
CA ASP A 100 11.50 -0.21 -1.10
C ASP A 100 12.05 0.32 0.24
N ASP A 101 12.69 -0.56 1.00
CA ASP A 101 13.24 -0.25 2.32
C ASP A 101 14.51 0.61 2.26
N GLU A 102 15.25 0.60 1.16
CA GLU A 102 16.47 1.41 1.02
C GLU A 102 16.11 2.87 0.72
N GLU A 103 15.21 3.07 -0.25
CA GLU A 103 14.76 4.41 -0.67
C GLU A 103 13.70 5.00 0.27
N GLN A 104 13.11 4.17 1.15
CA GLN A 104 11.97 4.52 1.99
C GLN A 104 10.84 5.11 1.15
N ALA A 105 10.51 4.43 0.05
CA ALA A 105 9.55 4.90 -0.95
C ALA A 105 8.77 3.73 -1.56
N TRP A 106 7.58 4.01 -2.05
CA TRP A 106 6.83 3.09 -2.90
C TRP A 106 7.32 3.18 -4.33
N ILE A 107 7.61 2.04 -4.94
CA ILE A 107 8.08 1.92 -6.33
C ILE A 107 6.99 1.32 -7.20
N PHE A 108 6.76 1.93 -8.35
CA PHE A 108 5.74 1.54 -9.32
C PHE A 108 6.29 1.51 -10.74
N PRO A 109 5.72 0.70 -11.63
CA PRO A 109 5.93 0.85 -13.07
C PRO A 109 5.49 2.24 -13.56
N TYR A 110 6.23 2.83 -14.50
CA TYR A 110 5.94 4.17 -15.06
C TYR A 110 4.52 4.33 -15.62
N ARG A 111 3.87 3.26 -16.10
CA ARG A 111 2.47 3.30 -16.57
C ARG A 111 1.46 3.79 -15.51
N PHE A 112 1.77 3.65 -14.22
CA PHE A 112 0.94 4.14 -13.12
C PHE A 112 1.35 5.54 -12.65
N ARG A 113 2.15 6.26 -13.44
CA ARG A 113 2.63 7.61 -13.10
C ARG A 113 1.49 8.57 -12.77
N GLN A 114 0.40 8.55 -13.52
CA GLN A 114 -0.75 9.42 -13.24
C GLN A 114 -1.41 9.05 -11.90
N ASP A 115 -1.64 7.76 -11.64
CA ASP A 115 -2.17 7.31 -10.34
C ASP A 115 -1.23 7.71 -9.19
N VAL A 116 0.08 7.63 -9.40
CA VAL A 116 1.09 8.01 -8.41
C VAL A 116 1.13 9.52 -8.18
N GLU A 117 1.03 10.34 -9.24
CA GLU A 117 0.92 11.80 -9.15
C GLU A 117 -0.36 12.21 -8.40
N GLU A 118 -1.49 11.52 -8.62
CA GLU A 118 -2.73 11.75 -7.86
C GLU A 118 -2.58 11.40 -6.37
N LEU A 119 -1.94 10.26 -6.05
CA LEU A 119 -1.66 9.89 -4.67
C LEU A 119 -0.70 10.88 -4.00
N ASP A 120 0.31 11.37 -4.71
CA ASP A 120 1.23 12.38 -4.22
C ASP A 120 0.49 13.68 -3.86
N VAL A 121 -0.39 14.16 -4.74
CA VAL A 121 -1.23 15.33 -4.48
C VAL A 121 -2.07 15.13 -3.22
N ILE A 122 -2.67 13.96 -3.02
CA ILE A 122 -3.54 13.71 -1.86
C ILE A 122 -2.73 13.64 -0.55
N PHE A 123 -1.72 12.76 -0.51
CA PHE A 123 -1.04 12.39 0.72
C PHE A 123 0.14 13.29 1.08
N ASN A 124 0.67 14.05 0.12
CA ASN A 124 1.73 15.05 0.33
C ASN A 124 1.27 16.50 0.08
N SER A 125 -0.06 16.74 0.02
CA SER A 125 -0.61 18.11 0.03
C SER A 125 -0.17 18.91 1.26
N GLN A 126 -0.35 20.23 1.18
CA GLN A 126 0.02 21.14 2.25
C GLN A 126 -0.64 20.71 3.58
N PRO A 127 0.14 20.48 4.64
CA PRO A 127 -0.41 20.01 5.90
C PRO A 127 -1.16 21.15 6.60
N VAL A 128 -2.37 20.84 7.07
CA VAL A 128 -3.19 21.70 7.92
C VAL A 128 -3.27 21.14 9.32
N THR A 129 -3.34 22.02 10.31
CA THR A 129 -3.55 21.61 11.70
C THR A 129 -5.05 21.43 11.94
N ILE A 130 -5.43 20.32 12.55
CA ILE A 130 -6.82 20.03 12.88
C ILE A 130 -6.98 19.69 14.36
N GLU A 131 -8.14 20.04 14.88
CA GLU A 131 -8.72 19.54 16.12
C GLU A 131 -9.75 18.45 15.79
N LEU A 132 -9.56 17.27 16.36
CA LEU A 132 -10.46 16.12 16.27
C LEU A 132 -11.20 15.96 17.58
N THR A 133 -12.52 15.97 17.55
CA THR A 133 -13.36 15.64 18.72
C THR A 133 -14.01 14.28 18.52
N ALA A 134 -13.76 13.31 19.41
CA ALA A 134 -14.43 12.02 19.34
C ALA A 134 -15.93 12.17 19.65
N ILE A 135 -16.81 11.86 18.70
CA ILE A 135 -18.28 12.01 18.91
C ILE A 135 -18.93 10.75 19.50
N VAL A 136 -18.18 9.65 19.51
CA VAL A 136 -18.53 8.34 20.10
C VAL A 136 -17.33 7.80 20.90
N ASP A 137 -17.56 6.81 21.74
CA ASP A 137 -16.47 6.03 22.33
C ASP A 137 -15.83 5.13 21.27
N ILE A 138 -14.50 5.21 21.13
CA ILE A 138 -13.74 4.47 20.13
C ILE A 138 -12.90 3.41 20.85
N TYR A 139 -13.06 2.15 20.46
CA TYR A 139 -12.35 1.01 21.03
C TYR A 139 -11.65 0.22 19.93
N GLU A 140 -10.33 0.06 20.05
CA GLU A 140 -9.55 -0.76 19.12
C GLU A 140 -8.75 -1.81 19.91
N LYS A 141 -9.01 -3.09 19.63
CA LYS A 141 -8.42 -4.21 20.39
C LYS A 141 -7.12 -4.66 19.74
N GLY A 142 -6.01 -4.51 20.45
CA GLY A 142 -4.70 -4.99 20.01
C GLY A 142 -4.11 -4.26 18.78
N THR A 143 -4.64 -3.09 18.42
CA THR A 143 -4.19 -2.28 17.29
C THR A 143 -4.25 -0.79 17.59
N GLU A 144 -3.70 0.04 16.71
CA GLU A 144 -3.75 1.50 16.81
C GLU A 144 -5.14 2.04 16.42
N VAL A 145 -5.60 3.08 17.12
CA VAL A 145 -6.71 3.87 16.62
C VAL A 145 -6.20 4.74 15.48
N HIS A 146 -6.86 4.71 14.33
CA HIS A 146 -6.49 5.50 13.16
C HIS A 146 -7.54 6.58 12.86
N PHE A 147 -7.09 7.72 12.34
CA PHE A 147 -7.92 8.72 11.69
C PHE A 147 -7.39 8.95 10.27
N LEU A 148 -8.24 8.75 9.27
CA LEU A 148 -7.89 8.82 7.84
C LEU A 148 -6.59 8.07 7.50
N GLY A 149 -6.40 6.90 8.11
CA GLY A 149 -5.23 6.05 7.92
C GLY A 149 -3.97 6.47 8.68
N LYS A 150 -3.97 7.62 9.38
CA LYS A 150 -2.88 8.00 10.29
C LYS A 150 -3.12 7.41 11.69
N PRO A 151 -2.14 6.71 12.29
CA PRO A 151 -2.29 6.19 13.64
C PRO A 151 -2.27 7.35 14.66
N LEU A 152 -3.29 7.40 15.51
CA LEU A 152 -3.44 8.41 16.56
C LEU A 152 -2.78 7.99 17.86
N CYS A 153 -3.01 6.75 18.28
CA CYS A 153 -2.53 6.24 19.55
C CYS A 153 -2.49 4.71 19.55
N LYS A 154 -1.60 4.18 20.39
CA LYS A 154 -1.43 2.74 20.59
C LYS A 154 -1.29 2.43 22.06
N SER A 155 -2.05 1.46 22.55
CA SER A 155 -1.74 0.78 23.79
C SER A 155 -0.66 -0.28 23.55
N ILE A 156 0.57 -0.02 24.00
CA ILE A 156 1.69 -0.97 23.87
C ILE A 156 1.53 -2.13 24.86
N ASN A 157 1.14 -1.82 26.09
CA ASN A 157 0.92 -2.77 27.18
C ASN A 157 0.21 -2.05 28.35
N TYR A 158 -0.42 -2.81 29.25
CA TYR A 158 -1.18 -2.26 30.38
C TYR A 158 -0.34 -1.33 31.26
N SER A 159 0.92 -1.68 31.50
CA SER A 159 1.83 -0.98 32.40
C SER A 159 2.39 0.33 31.85
N SER A 160 2.43 0.53 30.53
CA SER A 160 3.00 1.74 29.91
C SER A 160 1.97 2.82 29.61
N GLY A 161 0.69 2.48 29.66
CA GLY A 161 -0.42 3.32 29.23
C GLY A 161 -0.45 3.52 27.71
N PRO A 162 -1.60 3.88 27.12
CA PRO A 162 -1.67 4.31 25.73
C PRO A 162 -0.90 5.62 25.57
N ARG A 163 -0.06 5.67 24.54
CA ARG A 163 0.68 6.88 24.18
C ARG A 163 0.13 7.43 22.87
N PRO A 164 -0.05 8.76 22.76
CA PRO A 164 -0.28 9.36 21.46
C PRO A 164 0.93 9.08 20.56
N MET A 165 0.67 8.90 19.28
CA MET A 165 1.72 8.73 18.28
C MET A 165 2.48 10.06 18.08
N PRO A 166 3.71 10.03 17.55
CA PRO A 166 4.43 11.25 17.22
C PRO A 166 3.60 12.21 16.36
N GLY A 167 3.58 13.49 16.74
CA GLY A 167 2.80 14.52 16.04
C GLY A 167 1.29 14.53 16.36
N VAL A 168 0.86 13.79 17.37
CA VAL A 168 -0.50 13.82 17.92
C VAL A 168 -0.47 14.37 19.34
N TRP A 169 -1.26 15.41 19.59
CA TRP A 169 -1.41 16.03 20.90
C TRP A 169 -2.81 15.78 21.43
N ILE A 170 -2.93 15.48 22.72
CA ILE A 170 -4.23 15.36 23.39
C ILE A 170 -4.50 16.71 24.06
N LEU A 171 -5.57 17.39 23.68
CA LEU A 171 -5.94 18.68 24.27
C LEU A 171 -6.87 18.47 25.48
N THR A 172 -7.88 17.61 25.33
CA THR A 172 -8.81 17.25 26.41
C THR A 172 -9.14 15.75 26.39
N GLY A 173 -9.48 15.22 27.56
CA GLY A 173 -9.74 13.79 27.75
C GLY A 173 -8.47 13.00 28.06
N TYR A 174 -8.56 11.69 27.85
CA TYR A 174 -7.48 10.76 28.15
C TYR A 174 -7.64 9.51 27.30
N ILE A 175 -6.55 8.81 27.02
CA ILE A 175 -6.61 7.51 26.36
C ILE A 175 -6.49 6.46 27.46
N LEU A 176 -7.39 5.48 27.52
CA LEU A 176 -7.32 4.41 28.51
C LEU A 176 -6.84 3.10 27.88
N PRO A 177 -5.95 2.36 28.55
CA PRO A 177 -5.77 0.95 28.28
C PRO A 177 -6.92 0.20 28.94
N LYS A 178 -7.81 -0.41 28.17
CA LYS A 178 -8.80 -1.35 28.71
C LYS A 178 -8.31 -2.78 28.50
N VAL A 179 -8.13 -3.51 29.61
CA VAL A 179 -7.76 -4.93 29.57
C VAL A 179 -9.02 -5.77 29.43
N ALA A 180 -9.05 -6.62 28.40
CA ALA A 180 -10.01 -7.71 28.29
C ALA A 180 -9.22 -8.99 27.95
N GLY A 181 -8.78 -9.71 28.99
CA GLY A 181 -7.90 -10.88 28.83
C GLY A 181 -6.46 -10.50 28.50
N SER A 182 -5.83 -11.19 27.54
CA SER A 182 -4.44 -10.98 27.10
C SER A 182 -4.23 -9.75 26.21
N ASN A 183 -5.30 -9.09 25.75
CA ASN A 183 -5.22 -8.05 24.74
C ASN A 183 -5.51 -6.68 25.36
N CYS A 184 -4.59 -5.73 25.12
CA CYS A 184 -4.79 -4.34 25.48
C CYS A 184 -5.70 -3.67 24.44
N THR A 185 -6.73 -2.97 24.90
CA THR A 185 -7.65 -2.20 24.05
C THR A 185 -7.33 -0.73 24.21
N THR A 186 -7.11 -0.04 23.09
CA THR A 186 -6.96 1.41 23.05
C THR A 186 -8.36 2.02 23.08
N HIS A 187 -8.68 2.83 24.09
CA HIS A 187 -9.96 3.52 24.23
C HIS A 187 -9.78 5.03 24.17
N ILE A 188 -10.49 5.68 23.23
CA ILE A 188 -10.68 7.14 23.20
C ILE A 188 -12.13 7.41 23.64
N PRO A 189 -12.33 7.99 24.84
CA PRO A 189 -13.65 8.37 25.31
C PRO A 189 -14.30 9.42 24.43
N LYS A 190 -15.63 9.33 24.29
CA LYS A 190 -16.43 10.39 23.67
C LYS A 190 -16.13 11.75 24.32
N GLY A 191 -15.97 12.77 23.50
CA GLY A 191 -15.66 14.14 23.89
C GLY A 191 -14.16 14.43 24.07
N SER A 192 -13.29 13.42 23.94
CA SER A 192 -11.84 13.65 23.94
C SER A 192 -11.44 14.42 22.67
N THR A 193 -10.53 15.37 22.83
CA THR A 193 -10.03 16.19 21.71
C THR A 193 -8.55 15.95 21.47
N LEU A 194 -8.20 15.74 20.20
CA LEU A 194 -6.84 15.53 19.74
C LEU A 194 -6.48 16.59 18.70
N GLN A 195 -5.22 16.99 18.64
CA GLN A 195 -4.68 17.89 17.64
C GLN A 195 -3.56 17.19 16.87
N LEU A 196 -3.55 17.36 15.55
CA LEU A 196 -2.55 16.79 14.66
C LEU A 196 -2.49 17.58 13.36
N LYS A 197 -1.42 17.36 12.60
CA LYS A 197 -1.31 17.81 11.21
C LYS A 197 -1.67 16.69 10.24
N VAL A 198 -2.49 17.02 9.25
CA VAL A 198 -2.87 16.12 8.15
C VAL A 198 -2.81 16.87 6.81
N PRO A 199 -2.55 16.18 5.70
CA PRO A 199 -2.65 16.78 4.36
C PRO A 199 -4.07 17.29 4.09
N SER A 200 -4.21 18.50 3.54
CA SER A 200 -5.51 19.15 3.31
C SER A 200 -6.39 18.33 2.36
N GLU A 201 -5.84 17.82 1.27
CA GLU A 201 -6.58 17.05 0.27
C GLU A 201 -7.13 15.74 0.85
N LEU A 202 -6.48 15.20 1.88
CA LEU A 202 -6.94 13.99 2.56
C LEU A 202 -8.27 14.25 3.31
N LEU A 203 -8.46 15.44 3.88
CA LEU A 203 -9.69 15.84 4.55
C LEU A 203 -10.85 16.06 3.57
N ASP A 204 -10.55 16.55 2.38
CA ASP A 204 -11.57 16.80 1.36
C ASP A 204 -12.08 15.49 0.73
N ARG A 205 -11.22 14.47 0.68
CA ARG A 205 -11.53 13.18 0.03
C ARG A 205 -12.11 12.14 0.99
N TYR A 206 -11.74 12.18 2.26
CA TYR A 206 -12.10 11.15 3.23
C TYR A 206 -12.71 11.75 4.49
N ASN A 207 -13.70 11.04 5.03
CA ASN A 207 -14.35 11.39 6.28
C ASN A 207 -14.33 10.18 7.23
N ASP A 208 -14.12 10.44 8.52
CA ASP A 208 -14.27 9.43 9.58
C ASP A 208 -15.44 9.84 10.48
N PRO A 209 -16.59 9.15 10.40
CA PRO A 209 -17.80 9.54 11.13
C PRO A 209 -17.65 9.38 12.65
N ARG A 210 -16.53 8.84 13.16
CA ARG A 210 -16.26 8.74 14.60
C ARG A 210 -15.74 10.05 15.20
N PHE A 211 -15.30 11.00 14.36
CA PHE A 211 -14.71 12.26 14.77
C PHE A 211 -15.43 13.45 14.13
N ASP A 212 -15.59 14.51 14.90
CA ASP A 212 -15.87 15.85 14.39
C ASP A 212 -14.54 16.58 14.17
N VAL A 213 -14.39 17.26 13.03
CA VAL A 213 -13.12 17.80 12.57
C VAL A 213 -13.21 19.31 12.42
N ARG A 214 -12.29 20.03 13.07
CA ARG A 214 -12.15 21.48 12.94
C ARG A 214 -10.74 21.84 12.50
N ILE A 215 -10.63 22.58 11.39
CA ILE A 215 -9.35 23.11 10.91
C ILE A 215 -8.95 24.31 11.77
N ILE A 216 -7.68 24.36 12.18
CA ILE A 216 -7.09 25.46 12.95
C ILE A 216 -5.99 26.09 12.10
N GLY A 217 -6.15 27.39 11.84
CA GLY A 217 -5.14 28.25 11.23
C GLY A 217 -4.27 28.90 12.28
#